data_AF-A0A173ZTS5-F1
#
_entry.id   AF-A0A173ZTS5-F1
#
_cell.length_a   1.000
_cell.length_b   1.000
_cell.length_c   1.000
_cell.angle_alpha   90.00
_cell.angle_beta   90.00
_cell.angle_gamma   90.00
#
_symmetry.space_group_name_H-M   'P 1'
#
loop_
_entity.id
_entity.type
_entity.pdbx_description
1 polymer ?
#
loop_
_entity_poly.entity_id
_entity_poly.type
_entity_poly.pdbx_seq_one_letter_code
_entity_poly.pdbx_strand_id
1 'polypeptide(L)'
;MPDKPEDAVNVQVQLSTTDKNTTNENNKTDNNSTGNAITGEEHENRVNNILLVLADKDNKFIACGEQVSLTNLNKAKGTVSTVQKIDKAALAAYYKADGILDEGKDRIHLYVFCNPTNELQNLFKEHFMLKEWIHKTENITEDANGYVIRGESVWGGKDHQHGFLMSTATRTCIEKRIPKNIESWKSHFQESTPFHFSGTNHKGTGKKEVNNEGTILVERAVARFDSKDGSKNKDQTYVVGNDEGNATLKVKLTKMALVNMSRDFYYLRRVSDNGANANAQICGAEHSHGPKTNYVVNTDAAIKSGTAKNIDKSYPFKDFFNFCLGNYEGGNWDIDATARSQWYTSQISKVVKNKGKGYHTWRYVTENTIPGIELQQNGISTGIVFKGQIMATDKASRKLKDAIANAKGNPAKDPILYSYANTLGSARKSFLDRGEQQVL
;
A
#
# COMPACT_ATOMS: atom_id res chain seq x y z
N MET A 1 28.18 -11.48 2.65
CA MET A 1 27.70 -12.70 1.98
C MET A 1 28.87 -13.68 2.01
N PRO A 2 28.65 -14.98 2.25
CA PRO A 2 29.75 -15.95 2.33
C PRO A 2 30.48 -16.07 0.99
N ASP A 3 31.81 -15.98 1.03
CA ASP A 3 32.67 -15.96 -0.16
C ASP A 3 33.11 -17.36 -0.62
N LYS A 4 32.88 -18.41 0.20
CA LYS A 4 33.24 -19.80 -0.13
C LYS A 4 32.08 -20.79 0.12
N PRO A 5 31.93 -21.86 -0.69
CA PRO A 5 30.87 -22.85 -0.54
C PRO A 5 30.79 -23.54 0.84
N GLU A 6 31.93 -23.77 1.49
CA GLU A 6 32.04 -24.40 2.81
C GLU A 6 31.61 -23.50 3.99
N ASP A 7 31.47 -22.19 3.73
CA ASP A 7 31.10 -21.16 4.71
C ASP A 7 29.58 -20.87 4.69
N ALA A 8 28.81 -21.62 3.90
CA ALA A 8 27.38 -21.42 3.73
C ALA A 8 26.55 -22.70 3.90
N VAL A 9 25.30 -22.52 4.32
CA VAL A 9 24.25 -23.54 4.22
C VAL A 9 23.24 -23.12 3.16
N ASN A 10 22.76 -24.08 2.38
CA ASN A 10 21.75 -23.85 1.35
C ASN A 10 20.38 -24.12 1.94
N VAL A 11 19.46 -23.16 1.77
CA VAL A 11 18.09 -23.28 2.23
C VAL A 11 17.14 -22.99 1.09
N GLN A 12 15.99 -23.65 1.09
CA GLN A 12 14.97 -23.44 0.08
C GLN A 12 13.72 -22.85 0.70
N VAL A 13 13.20 -21.79 0.09
CA VAL A 13 11.88 -21.24 0.38
C VAL A 13 10.98 -21.36 -0.84
N GLN A 14 9.69 -21.60 -0.60
CA GLN A 14 8.66 -21.56 -1.63
C GLN A 14 7.66 -20.45 -1.29
N LEU A 15 7.44 -19.56 -2.25
CA LEU A 15 6.45 -18.50 -2.16
C LEU A 15 5.21 -18.92 -2.93
N SER A 16 4.03 -18.60 -2.42
CA SER A 16 2.82 -18.66 -3.24
C SER A 16 2.89 -17.55 -4.28
N THR A 17 2.73 -17.89 -5.55
CA THR A 17 2.26 -16.90 -6.52
C THR A 17 0.75 -17.01 -6.49
N THR A 18 0.05 -15.90 -6.32
CA THR A 18 -1.35 -15.87 -6.71
C THR A 18 -1.42 -16.42 -8.13
N ASP A 19 -2.21 -17.47 -8.35
CA ASP A 19 -2.65 -17.80 -9.70
C ASP A 19 -3.09 -16.49 -10.36
N LYS A 20 -3.01 -16.42 -11.70
CA LYS A 20 -3.42 -15.24 -12.48
C LYS A 20 -4.84 -14.72 -12.18
N ASN A 21 -5.57 -15.31 -11.23
CA ASN A 21 -6.96 -15.11 -10.83
C ASN A 21 -7.22 -14.95 -9.32
N THR A 22 -6.23 -14.91 -8.41
CA THR A 22 -6.54 -14.74 -6.97
C THR A 22 -6.18 -13.34 -6.47
N THR A 23 -7.22 -12.53 -6.27
CA THR A 23 -7.22 -11.44 -5.29
C THR A 23 -6.89 -12.01 -3.92
N ASN A 24 -6.13 -11.27 -3.09
CA ASN A 24 -6.12 -11.52 -1.65
C ASN A 24 -7.52 -11.16 -1.09
N GLU A 25 -8.50 -12.04 -1.31
CA GLU A 25 -9.79 -12.05 -0.61
C GLU A 25 -9.69 -12.76 0.75
N ASN A 26 -8.48 -12.97 1.28
CA ASN A 26 -8.27 -13.66 2.56
C ASN A 26 -8.73 -12.86 3.80
N ASN A 27 -9.58 -11.86 3.63
CA ASN A 27 -10.30 -11.14 4.69
C ASN A 27 -11.75 -10.79 4.30
N LYS A 28 -12.46 -11.68 3.59
CA LYS A 28 -13.92 -11.57 3.45
C LYS A 28 -14.64 -12.43 4.50
N THR A 29 -15.01 -11.82 5.62
CA THR A 29 -16.39 -11.96 6.10
C THR A 29 -17.03 -10.60 5.87
N ASP A 30 -17.92 -10.58 4.87
CA ASP A 30 -18.83 -9.51 4.50
C ASP A 30 -18.18 -8.23 3.96
N ASN A 31 -18.11 -8.10 2.62
CA ASN A 31 -18.45 -6.85 1.93
C ASN A 31 -18.52 -6.99 0.38
N ASN A 32 -19.75 -6.91 -0.12
CA ASN A 32 -20.32 -6.26 -1.32
C ASN A 32 -19.45 -5.64 -2.45
N SER A 33 -18.27 -6.16 -2.79
CA SER A 33 -17.70 -5.86 -4.13
C SER A 33 -18.31 -6.78 -5.18
N THR A 34 -19.34 -6.30 -5.89
CA THR A 34 -20.00 -6.97 -7.02
C THR A 34 -19.26 -6.78 -8.35
N GLY A 35 -17.97 -6.47 -8.33
CA GLY A 35 -17.15 -6.27 -9.54
C GLY A 35 -16.08 -7.35 -9.68
N ASN A 36 -15.99 -7.96 -10.87
CA ASN A 36 -14.92 -8.89 -11.26
C ASN A 36 -13.56 -8.48 -10.66
N ALA A 37 -12.97 -9.37 -9.87
CA ALA A 37 -11.65 -9.22 -9.30
C ALA A 37 -10.65 -8.68 -10.33
N ILE A 38 -10.06 -7.51 -10.08
CA ILE A 38 -9.01 -6.96 -10.95
C ILE A 38 -7.72 -7.64 -10.55
N THR A 39 -7.17 -8.43 -11.47
CA THR A 39 -5.91 -9.16 -11.26
C THR A 39 -4.72 -8.21 -11.45
N GLY A 40 -3.65 -8.44 -10.68
CA GLY A 40 -2.43 -7.65 -10.80
C GLY A 40 -1.75 -7.87 -12.16
N GLU A 41 -1.13 -6.83 -12.72
CA GLU A 41 -0.38 -6.90 -13.96
C GLU A 41 0.93 -7.71 -13.78
N GLU A 42 1.53 -8.20 -14.87
CA GLU A 42 2.70 -9.07 -14.79
C GLU A 42 3.89 -8.39 -14.09
N HIS A 43 4.15 -7.11 -14.39
CA HIS A 43 5.22 -6.36 -13.75
C HIS A 43 4.99 -6.16 -12.26
N GLU A 44 3.74 -6.05 -11.82
CA GLU A 44 3.40 -5.93 -10.40
C GLU A 44 3.74 -7.22 -9.64
N ASN A 45 3.67 -8.38 -10.30
CA ASN A 45 3.94 -9.71 -9.74
C ASN A 45 5.40 -10.18 -9.92
N ARG A 46 6.24 -9.39 -10.60
CA ARG A 46 7.62 -9.78 -10.92
C ARG A 46 8.46 -9.87 -9.64
N VAL A 47 9.17 -10.98 -9.47
CA VAL A 47 10.13 -11.20 -8.38
C VAL A 47 11.52 -11.42 -8.98
N ASN A 48 12.39 -10.42 -8.84
CA ASN A 48 13.76 -10.44 -9.36
C ASN A 48 14.78 -10.82 -8.29
N ASN A 49 14.48 -10.51 -7.03
CA ASN A 49 15.35 -10.73 -5.90
C ASN A 49 14.53 -11.17 -4.68
N ILE A 50 15.08 -12.09 -3.87
CA ILE A 50 14.49 -12.53 -2.61
C ILE A 50 15.53 -12.40 -1.50
N LEU A 51 15.17 -11.66 -0.45
CA LEU A 51 15.88 -11.63 0.83
C LEU A 51 15.11 -12.44 1.86
N LEU A 52 15.79 -13.44 2.43
CA LEU A 52 15.30 -14.31 3.49
C LEU A 52 15.93 -13.89 4.82
N VAL A 53 15.13 -13.73 5.87
CA VAL A 53 15.58 -13.34 7.21
C VAL A 53 15.06 -14.34 8.23
N LEU A 54 15.97 -14.97 8.96
CA LEU A 54 15.68 -15.85 10.09
C LEU A 54 15.72 -15.01 11.36
N ALA A 55 14.72 -15.18 12.22
CA ALA A 55 14.65 -14.54 13.52
C ALA A 55 14.15 -15.52 14.59
N ASP A 56 14.52 -15.29 15.84
CA ASP A 56 14.00 -16.10 16.95
C ASP A 56 12.51 -15.79 17.21
N LYS A 57 11.90 -16.52 18.15
CA LYS A 57 10.49 -16.34 18.52
C LYS A 57 10.14 -14.92 19.01
N ASP A 58 11.14 -14.15 19.44
CA ASP A 58 11.01 -12.77 19.91
C ASP A 58 11.39 -11.77 18.79
N ASN A 59 11.48 -12.25 17.54
CA ASN A 59 11.86 -11.51 16.35
C ASN A 59 13.29 -10.95 16.35
N LYS A 60 14.19 -11.49 17.17
CA LYS A 60 15.61 -11.11 17.12
C LYS A 60 16.27 -11.80 15.94
N PHE A 61 16.99 -11.05 15.12
CA PHE A 61 17.68 -11.62 13.96
C PHE A 61 18.63 -12.77 14.35
N ILE A 62 18.65 -13.78 13.48
CA ILE A 62 19.57 -14.92 13.55
C ILE A 62 20.54 -14.84 12.37
N ALA A 63 20.01 -14.87 11.14
CA ALA A 63 20.81 -14.87 9.92
C ALA A 63 19.94 -14.45 8.73
N CYS A 64 20.56 -14.14 7.60
CA CYS A 64 19.86 -13.90 6.34
C CYS A 64 20.57 -14.57 5.16
N GLY A 65 19.83 -14.73 4.07
CA GLY A 65 20.34 -15.14 2.77
C GLY A 65 19.63 -14.37 1.68
N GLU A 66 20.32 -14.10 0.57
CA GLU A 66 19.75 -13.38 -0.56
C GLU A 66 19.95 -14.17 -1.84
N GLN A 67 18.94 -14.15 -2.71
CA GLN A 67 19.04 -14.70 -4.06
C GLN A 67 18.68 -13.61 -5.06
N VAL A 68 19.72 -13.08 -5.71
CA VAL A 68 19.61 -12.07 -6.78
C VAL A 68 19.41 -12.72 -8.15
N SER A 69 18.90 -11.94 -9.10
CA SER A 69 18.83 -12.31 -10.52
C SER A 69 18.02 -13.59 -10.79
N LEU A 70 16.80 -13.65 -10.25
CA LEU A 70 15.85 -14.73 -10.51
C LEU A 70 15.34 -14.68 -11.96
N THR A 71 16.01 -15.39 -12.86
CA THR A 71 15.69 -15.39 -14.29
C THR A 71 14.53 -16.33 -14.66
N ASN A 72 14.22 -17.34 -13.83
CA ASN A 72 13.26 -18.40 -14.15
C ASN A 72 12.31 -18.70 -12.99
N LEU A 73 11.29 -17.85 -12.79
CA LEU A 73 10.16 -18.19 -11.94
C LEU A 73 9.30 -19.25 -12.65
N ASN A 74 9.09 -20.41 -12.03
CA ASN A 74 8.23 -21.45 -12.60
C ASN A 74 6.73 -21.05 -12.45
N LYS A 75 6.29 -20.12 -13.30
CA LYS A 75 4.92 -19.57 -13.32
C LYS A 75 3.83 -20.64 -13.50
N ALA A 76 4.16 -21.83 -13.97
CA ALA A 76 3.20 -22.91 -14.22
C ALA A 76 2.73 -23.63 -12.95
N LYS A 77 3.44 -23.50 -11.82
CA LYS A 77 3.16 -24.24 -10.57
C LYS A 77 2.49 -23.41 -9.46
N GLY A 78 2.05 -22.20 -9.76
CA GLY A 78 1.46 -21.31 -8.74
C GLY A 78 2.42 -20.97 -7.59
N THR A 79 3.74 -21.22 -7.75
CA THR A 79 4.73 -21.04 -6.70
C THR A 79 6.12 -20.71 -7.25
N VAL A 80 6.90 -20.00 -6.44
CA VAL A 80 8.31 -19.65 -6.72
C VAL A 80 9.18 -20.33 -5.68
N SER A 81 10.02 -21.27 -6.11
CA SER A 81 11.02 -21.92 -5.25
C SER A 81 12.40 -21.38 -5.55
N THR A 82 13.16 -21.06 -4.51
CA THR A 82 14.52 -20.51 -4.64
C THR A 82 15.41 -21.08 -3.56
N VAL A 83 16.69 -21.26 -3.88
CA VAL A 83 17.72 -21.70 -2.93
C VAL A 83 18.59 -20.49 -2.57
N GLN A 84 18.73 -20.19 -1.29
CA GLN A 84 19.60 -19.13 -0.77
C GLN A 84 20.78 -19.73 -0.01
N LYS A 85 21.90 -19.02 -0.02
CA LYS A 85 23.03 -19.27 0.88
C LYS A 85 22.88 -18.43 2.15
N ILE A 86 22.97 -19.08 3.30
CA ILE A 86 23.05 -18.43 4.62
C ILE A 86 24.45 -18.62 5.17
N ASP A 87 25.02 -17.54 5.72
CA ASP A 87 26.32 -17.57 6.38
C ASP A 87 26.31 -18.53 7.59
N LYS A 88 27.23 -19.49 7.57
CA LYS A 88 27.32 -20.54 8.59
C LYS A 88 27.72 -19.99 9.95
N ALA A 89 28.59 -18.96 9.99
CA ALA A 89 29.05 -18.37 11.25
C ALA A 89 27.91 -17.60 11.93
N ALA A 90 27.12 -16.84 11.17
CA ALA A 90 25.92 -16.16 11.66
C ALA A 90 24.91 -17.15 12.23
N LEU A 91 24.66 -18.25 11.51
CA LEU A 91 23.76 -19.31 12.00
C LEU A 91 24.32 -20.00 13.25
N ALA A 92 25.62 -20.31 13.29
CA ALA A 92 26.27 -20.96 14.42
C ALA A 92 26.25 -20.09 15.70
N ALA A 93 26.27 -18.76 15.57
CA ALA A 93 26.18 -17.83 16.69
C ALA A 93 24.84 -17.92 17.47
N TYR A 94 23.79 -18.49 16.86
CA TYR A 94 22.52 -18.75 17.55
C TYR A 94 22.50 -20.06 18.35
N TYR A 95 23.47 -20.95 18.12
CA TYR A 95 23.64 -22.20 18.88
C TYR A 95 24.52 -21.96 20.11
N LYS A 96 24.39 -22.80 21.13
CA LYS A 96 25.36 -22.82 22.23
C LYS A 96 26.73 -23.27 21.74
N ALA A 97 27.76 -23.07 22.56
CA ALA A 97 29.12 -23.52 22.28
C ALA A 97 29.25 -25.04 22.04
N ASP A 98 28.34 -25.85 22.59
CA ASP A 98 28.27 -27.30 22.35
C ASP A 98 27.59 -27.67 21.01
N GLY A 99 27.16 -26.67 20.23
CA GLY A 99 26.47 -26.85 18.95
C GLY A 99 25.01 -27.26 19.07
N ILE A 100 24.42 -27.20 20.27
CA ILE A 100 23.02 -27.56 20.54
C ILE A 100 22.20 -26.30 20.85
N LEU A 101 20.97 -26.22 20.34
CA LEU A 101 20.04 -25.15 20.71
C LEU A 101 19.47 -25.37 22.11
N ASP A 102 19.16 -24.27 22.80
CA ASP A 102 18.32 -24.33 23.99
C ASP A 102 16.92 -24.88 23.66
N GLU A 103 16.22 -25.35 24.68
CA GLU A 103 14.86 -25.86 24.52
C GLU A 103 13.93 -24.80 23.89
N GLY A 104 13.20 -25.20 22.84
CA GLY A 104 12.27 -24.33 22.14
C GLY A 104 12.91 -23.34 21.16
N LYS A 105 14.23 -23.15 21.18
CA LYS A 105 14.96 -22.28 20.23
C LYS A 105 15.05 -22.86 18.83
N ASP A 106 14.67 -24.13 18.63
CA ASP A 106 14.50 -24.75 17.32
C ASP A 106 13.31 -24.19 16.53
N ARG A 107 12.40 -23.45 17.18
CA ARG A 107 11.30 -22.73 16.53
C ARG A 107 11.73 -21.29 16.26
N ILE A 108 11.63 -20.87 15.01
CA ILE A 108 12.05 -19.57 14.51
C ILE A 108 10.94 -18.93 13.67
N HIS A 109 11.07 -17.64 13.41
CA HIS A 109 10.30 -16.94 12.38
C HIS A 109 11.13 -16.76 11.12
N LEU A 110 10.50 -16.99 9.98
CA LEU A 110 11.09 -16.82 8.65
C LEU A 110 10.38 -15.69 7.90
N TYR A 111 11.08 -14.58 7.71
CA TYR A 111 10.58 -13.45 6.95
C TYR A 111 11.19 -13.44 5.55
N VAL A 112 10.37 -13.06 4.57
CA VAL A 112 10.73 -12.98 3.16
C VAL A 112 10.38 -11.60 2.63
N PHE A 113 11.33 -11.00 1.92
CA PHE A 113 11.16 -9.78 1.17
C PHE A 113 11.47 -10.05 -0.31
N CYS A 114 10.51 -9.77 -1.19
CA CYS A 114 10.72 -9.78 -2.63
C CYS A 114 11.07 -8.38 -3.11
N ASN A 115 12.04 -8.27 -4.03
CA ASN A 115 12.56 -7.00 -4.54
C ASN A 115 12.87 -6.01 -3.40
N PRO A 116 13.67 -6.41 -2.39
CA PRO A 116 14.01 -5.54 -1.26
C PRO A 116 14.73 -4.28 -1.75
N THR A 117 14.52 -3.16 -1.04
CA THR A 117 15.28 -1.93 -1.32
C THR A 117 16.73 -2.08 -0.87
N ASN A 118 17.63 -1.26 -1.43
CA ASN A 118 19.04 -1.26 -0.99
C ASN A 118 19.17 -0.90 0.51
N GLU A 119 18.31 -0.01 1.02
CA GLU A 119 18.25 0.33 2.44
C GLU A 119 17.91 -0.90 3.29
N LEU A 120 16.89 -1.67 2.89
CA LEU A 120 16.52 -2.90 3.58
C LEU A 120 17.59 -4.00 3.49
N GLN A 121 18.28 -4.13 2.35
CA GLN A 121 19.39 -5.09 2.21
C GLN A 121 20.57 -4.72 3.12
N ASN A 122 20.94 -3.43 3.15
CA ASN A 122 22.10 -2.96 3.91
C ASN A 122 21.89 -3.11 5.42
N LEU A 123 20.64 -2.97 5.89
CA LEU A 123 20.27 -3.22 7.28
C LEU A 123 20.77 -4.58 7.80
N PHE A 124 20.76 -5.62 6.98
CA PHE A 124 21.17 -6.97 7.39
C PHE A 124 22.62 -7.31 7.06
N LYS A 125 23.30 -6.49 6.25
CA LYS A 125 24.75 -6.64 5.98
C LYS A 125 25.60 -6.11 7.12
N GLU A 126 25.13 -5.08 7.82
CA GLU A 126 25.92 -4.39 8.84
C GLU A 126 25.85 -5.04 10.23
N HIS A 127 24.99 -6.04 10.46
CA HIS A 127 24.83 -6.79 11.72
C HIS A 127 24.58 -5.95 13.00
N PHE A 128 24.53 -4.62 12.93
CA PHE A 128 24.29 -3.74 14.06
C PHE A 128 22.78 -3.52 14.27
N MET A 129 22.30 -3.77 15.51
CA MET A 129 20.99 -3.33 16.05
C MET A 129 19.74 -4.15 15.66
N LEU A 130 19.83 -5.48 15.72
CA LEU A 130 18.78 -6.37 15.19
C LEU A 130 17.69 -6.83 16.19
N LYS A 131 17.34 -6.01 17.19
CA LYS A 131 16.08 -6.18 17.93
C LYS A 131 14.94 -5.38 17.31
N GLU A 132 15.26 -4.23 16.70
CA GLU A 132 14.28 -3.27 16.21
C GLU A 132 14.05 -3.35 14.70
N TRP A 133 14.70 -4.27 14.00
CA TRP A 133 14.63 -4.36 12.53
C TRP A 133 13.19 -4.58 12.04
N ILE A 134 12.36 -5.28 12.82
CA ILE A 134 10.92 -5.45 12.53
C ILE A 134 10.15 -4.13 12.56
N HIS A 135 10.67 -3.08 13.17
CA HIS A 135 10.06 -1.74 13.22
C HIS A 135 10.58 -0.80 12.14
N LYS A 136 11.44 -1.27 11.23
CA LYS A 136 11.97 -0.44 10.16
C LYS A 136 10.89 -0.02 9.17
N THR A 137 11.01 1.22 8.76
CA THR A 137 10.13 1.89 7.83
C THR A 137 10.89 2.26 6.56
N GLU A 138 10.13 2.53 5.52
CA GLU A 138 10.62 3.10 4.27
C GLU A 138 9.82 4.37 3.97
N ASN A 139 10.44 5.27 3.20
CA ASN A 139 9.90 6.59 2.90
C ASN A 139 9.79 6.79 1.38
N ILE A 140 8.62 7.22 0.93
CA ILE A 140 8.36 7.61 -0.46
C ILE A 140 7.99 9.08 -0.51
N THR A 141 8.78 9.84 -1.28
CA THR A 141 8.51 11.26 -1.54
C THR A 141 8.39 11.49 -3.03
N GLU A 142 7.40 12.30 -3.40
CA GLU A 142 7.11 12.68 -4.77
C GLU A 142 6.91 14.20 -4.89
N ASP A 143 7.24 14.74 -6.06
CA ASP A 143 6.81 16.07 -6.45
C ASP A 143 5.39 16.07 -7.06
N ALA A 144 4.79 17.24 -7.24
CA ALA A 144 3.44 17.37 -7.78
C ALA A 144 3.27 16.86 -9.24
N ASN A 145 4.37 16.58 -9.94
CA ASN A 145 4.34 15.96 -11.28
C ASN A 145 4.36 14.43 -11.21
N GLY A 146 4.54 13.85 -10.03
CA GLY A 146 4.64 12.41 -9.80
C GLY A 146 6.05 11.87 -10.01
N TYR A 147 7.07 12.73 -10.01
CA TYR A 147 8.45 12.27 -9.99
C TYR A 147 8.81 11.82 -8.58
N VAL A 148 9.18 10.55 -8.46
CA VAL A 148 9.64 9.97 -7.20
C VAL A 148 11.03 10.52 -6.89
N ILE A 149 11.14 11.23 -5.76
CA ILE A 149 12.37 11.81 -5.23
C ILE A 149 13.12 10.76 -4.40
N ARG A 150 12.39 9.94 -3.62
CA ARG A 150 12.92 8.83 -2.82
C ARG A 150 11.94 7.65 -2.85
N GLY A 151 12.48 6.43 -2.83
CA GLY A 151 11.69 5.21 -2.66
C GLY A 151 11.19 4.57 -3.96
N GLU A 152 11.73 4.95 -5.13
CA GLU A 152 11.25 4.45 -6.44
C GLU A 152 11.29 2.92 -6.58
N SER A 153 12.26 2.27 -5.93
CA SER A 153 12.43 0.81 -5.97
C SER A 153 11.28 0.06 -5.30
N VAL A 154 10.56 0.68 -4.35
CA VAL A 154 9.37 0.10 -3.71
C VAL A 154 8.30 -0.22 -4.75
N TRP A 155 8.17 0.62 -5.78
CA TRP A 155 7.15 0.51 -6.82
C TRP A 155 7.71 -0.01 -8.14
N GLY A 156 8.80 -0.77 -8.11
CA GLY A 156 9.39 -1.33 -9.33
C GLY A 156 10.08 -0.29 -10.22
N GLY A 157 10.62 0.78 -9.63
CA GLY A 157 11.38 1.81 -10.35
C GLY A 157 10.50 2.88 -11.01
N LYS A 158 11.14 3.78 -11.76
CA LYS A 158 10.51 4.98 -12.36
C LYS A 158 9.36 4.67 -13.33
N ASP A 159 9.39 3.52 -13.96
CA ASP A 159 8.41 3.05 -14.95
C ASP A 159 7.48 1.95 -14.39
N HIS A 160 7.68 1.59 -13.13
CA HIS A 160 7.00 0.52 -12.42
C HIS A 160 7.19 -0.88 -13.02
N GLN A 161 8.25 -1.12 -13.80
CA GLN A 161 8.45 -2.39 -14.52
C GLN A 161 9.36 -3.40 -13.82
N HIS A 162 10.10 -2.98 -12.79
CA HIS A 162 11.18 -3.76 -12.18
C HIS A 162 10.76 -4.60 -10.97
N GLY A 163 9.46 -4.85 -10.78
CA GLY A 163 8.92 -5.66 -9.69
C GLY A 163 8.78 -4.88 -8.39
N PHE A 164 7.66 -5.07 -7.71
CA PHE A 164 7.32 -4.31 -6.51
C PHE A 164 7.95 -4.93 -5.27
N LEU A 165 8.29 -4.09 -4.29
CA LEU A 165 8.63 -4.58 -2.96
C LEU A 165 7.43 -5.36 -2.41
N MET A 166 7.70 -6.58 -1.97
CA MET A 166 6.74 -7.40 -1.23
C MET A 166 7.37 -7.90 0.05
N SER A 167 6.55 -8.08 1.07
CA SER A 167 6.98 -8.55 2.38
C SER A 167 6.05 -9.66 2.86
N THR A 168 6.48 -10.43 3.85
CA THR A 168 5.65 -11.50 4.41
C THR A 168 4.27 -10.99 4.87
N ALA A 169 3.22 -11.62 4.36
CA ALA A 169 1.84 -11.17 4.53
C ALA A 169 1.16 -11.69 5.79
N THR A 170 1.48 -12.92 6.23
CA THR A 170 0.81 -13.56 7.37
C THR A 170 1.79 -14.18 8.36
N ARG A 171 1.50 -13.98 9.64
CA ARG A 171 2.22 -14.57 10.77
C ARG A 171 2.07 -16.10 10.84
N THR A 172 1.02 -16.67 10.26
CA THR A 172 0.74 -18.12 10.33
C THR A 172 1.68 -18.95 9.47
N CYS A 173 2.26 -18.39 8.41
CA CYS A 173 3.16 -19.13 7.52
C CYS A 173 4.65 -19.01 7.89
N ILE A 174 5.02 -18.18 8.88
CA ILE A 174 6.43 -17.89 9.18
C ILE A 174 7.04 -18.71 10.31
N GLU A 175 6.23 -19.37 11.16
CA GLU A 175 6.79 -20.24 12.20
C GLU A 175 7.38 -21.49 11.53
N LYS A 176 8.70 -21.63 11.62
CA LYS A 176 9.45 -22.73 11.03
C LYS A 176 10.38 -23.36 12.06
N ARG A 177 10.84 -24.56 11.77
CA ARG A 177 11.77 -25.31 12.60
C ARG A 177 13.12 -25.45 11.92
N ILE A 178 14.17 -25.35 12.73
CA ILE A 178 15.55 -25.63 12.34
C ILE A 178 16.11 -26.82 13.13
N PRO A 179 17.18 -27.49 12.65
CA PRO A 179 17.80 -28.59 13.37
C PRO A 179 18.33 -28.17 14.75
N LYS A 180 18.06 -28.98 15.78
CA LYS A 180 18.55 -28.74 17.16
C LYS A 180 20.06 -28.78 17.33
N ASN A 181 20.77 -29.50 16.45
CA ASN A 181 22.22 -29.63 16.47
C ASN A 181 22.78 -29.02 15.18
N ILE A 182 23.75 -28.11 15.31
CA ILE A 182 24.41 -27.40 14.21
C ILE A 182 25.04 -28.35 13.17
N GLU A 183 25.50 -29.52 13.59
CA GLU A 183 26.09 -30.55 12.73
C GLU A 183 25.11 -31.09 11.69
N SER A 184 23.81 -30.98 11.97
CA SER A 184 22.76 -31.38 11.04
C SER A 184 22.74 -30.54 9.77
N TRP A 185 23.31 -29.34 9.78
CA TRP A 185 23.38 -28.49 8.61
C TRP A 185 24.40 -28.97 7.58
N LYS A 186 25.32 -29.87 7.95
CA LYS A 186 26.33 -30.44 7.04
C LYS A 186 25.72 -31.16 5.84
N SER A 187 24.53 -31.74 5.97
CA SER A 187 23.80 -32.34 4.84
C SER A 187 23.25 -31.31 3.84
N HIS A 188 23.34 -30.02 4.16
CA HIS A 188 22.75 -28.92 3.40
C HIS A 188 23.79 -27.92 2.87
N PHE A 189 25.08 -28.32 2.81
CA PHE A 189 26.15 -27.49 2.22
C PHE A 189 26.11 -27.43 0.69
N GLN A 190 25.32 -28.28 0.03
CA GLN A 190 25.17 -28.31 -1.43
C GLN A 190 23.82 -27.74 -1.85
N GLU A 191 23.79 -27.01 -2.96
CA GLU A 191 22.55 -26.44 -3.53
C GLU A 191 21.55 -27.53 -3.97
N SER A 192 22.04 -28.74 -4.29
CA SER A 192 21.21 -29.89 -4.64
C SER A 192 20.54 -30.58 -3.45
N THR A 193 20.97 -30.27 -2.21
CA THR A 193 20.41 -30.84 -0.98
C THR A 193 20.04 -29.76 0.05
N PRO A 194 19.28 -28.72 -0.33
CA PRO A 194 19.01 -27.59 0.54
C PRO A 194 18.12 -28.01 1.73
N PHE A 195 18.18 -27.24 2.82
CA PHE A 195 17.20 -27.37 3.90
C PHE A 195 15.90 -26.69 3.49
N HIS A 196 14.78 -27.42 3.52
CA HIS A 196 13.49 -26.93 3.04
C HIS A 196 12.73 -26.19 4.15
N PHE A 197 12.46 -24.90 3.94
CA PHE A 197 11.58 -24.10 4.80
C PHE A 197 10.11 -24.12 4.38
N SER A 198 9.79 -24.79 3.26
CA SER A 198 8.41 -24.98 2.78
C SER A 198 8.08 -26.45 2.49
N GLY A 199 8.79 -27.38 3.14
CA GLY A 199 8.62 -28.82 2.95
C GLY A 199 9.22 -29.63 4.09
N THR A 200 9.31 -30.95 3.91
CA THR A 200 9.77 -31.88 4.93
C THR A 200 11.25 -32.23 4.77
N ASN A 201 12.02 -32.08 5.86
CA ASN A 201 13.43 -32.43 5.91
C ASN A 201 13.60 -33.78 6.61
N HIS A 202 13.94 -34.80 5.83
CA HIS A 202 14.14 -36.16 6.33
C HIS A 202 15.59 -36.37 6.76
N LYS A 203 15.80 -37.02 7.91
CA LYS A 203 17.14 -37.37 8.43
C LYS A 203 17.47 -38.87 8.28
N GLY A 204 17.04 -39.47 7.18
CA GLY A 204 17.15 -40.92 6.97
C GLY A 204 16.21 -41.72 7.87
N THR A 205 16.13 -43.02 7.61
CA THR A 205 15.16 -43.94 8.23
C THR A 205 15.26 -43.92 9.77
N GLY A 206 14.15 -43.66 10.46
CA GLY A 206 14.03 -43.74 11.92
C GLY A 206 14.47 -42.49 12.71
N LYS A 207 14.84 -41.38 12.06
CA LYS A 207 15.13 -40.10 12.76
C LYS A 207 13.95 -39.13 12.67
N LYS A 208 13.83 -38.23 13.66
CA LYS A 208 12.77 -37.20 13.70
C LYS A 208 12.86 -36.29 12.47
N GLU A 209 11.76 -36.25 11.72
CA GLU A 209 11.53 -35.35 10.60
C GLU A 209 11.35 -33.91 11.09
N VAL A 210 11.88 -32.95 10.34
CA VAL A 210 11.54 -31.53 10.52
C VAL A 210 10.56 -31.14 9.42
N ASN A 211 9.28 -31.10 9.78
CA ASN A 211 8.21 -30.68 8.87
C ASN A 211 8.06 -29.15 8.92
N ASN A 212 8.30 -28.51 7.77
CA ASN A 212 8.13 -27.08 7.51
C ASN A 212 7.16 -26.83 6.34
N GLU A 213 6.24 -27.74 6.06
CA GLU A 213 5.26 -27.63 4.98
C GLU A 213 4.51 -26.29 4.99
N GLY A 214 4.03 -25.89 3.82
CA GLY A 214 3.36 -24.62 3.59
C GLY A 214 4.31 -23.55 3.05
N THR A 215 3.83 -22.87 2.02
CA THR A 215 4.50 -21.74 1.37
C THR A 215 4.48 -20.50 2.25
N ILE A 216 5.41 -19.59 1.99
CA ILE A 216 5.37 -18.25 2.58
C ILE A 216 4.49 -17.36 1.71
N LEU A 217 3.52 -16.69 2.32
CA LEU A 217 2.71 -15.68 1.64
C LEU A 217 3.39 -14.32 1.73
N VAL A 218 3.41 -13.59 0.63
CA VAL A 218 3.91 -12.23 0.55
C VAL A 218 2.84 -11.29 0.00
N GLU A 219 2.90 -10.03 0.40
CA GLU A 219 2.01 -8.97 -0.05
C GLU A 219 2.84 -7.75 -0.48
N ARG A 220 2.33 -7.00 -1.46
CA ARG A 220 3.00 -5.77 -1.91
C ARG A 220 2.93 -4.70 -0.84
N ALA A 221 4.00 -3.93 -0.72
CA ALA A 221 4.06 -2.77 0.17
C ALA A 221 3.35 -1.51 -0.40
N VAL A 222 2.30 -1.70 -1.20
CA VAL A 222 1.66 -0.63 -1.95
C VAL A 222 0.17 -0.90 -2.16
N ALA A 223 -0.64 0.16 -2.25
CA ALA A 223 -2.01 0.11 -2.74
C ALA A 223 -2.10 0.71 -4.15
N ARG A 224 -3.12 0.32 -4.91
CA ARG A 224 -3.34 0.77 -6.30
C ARG A 224 -4.71 1.44 -6.43
N PHE A 225 -4.74 2.59 -7.08
CA PHE A 225 -6.00 3.20 -7.51
C PHE A 225 -6.22 2.94 -9.00
N ASP A 226 -7.37 2.36 -9.29
CA ASP A 226 -7.87 2.14 -10.65
C ASP A 226 -9.05 3.06 -10.93
N SER A 227 -9.15 3.54 -12.17
CA SER A 227 -10.23 4.43 -12.60
C SER A 227 -10.94 3.87 -13.82
N LYS A 228 -12.27 4.01 -13.83
CA LYS A 228 -13.14 3.66 -14.95
C LYS A 228 -14.09 4.82 -15.22
N ASP A 229 -14.31 5.12 -16.49
CA ASP A 229 -15.36 6.06 -16.86
C ASP A 229 -16.75 5.43 -16.67
N GLY A 230 -17.42 5.89 -15.62
CA GLY A 230 -18.80 5.51 -15.28
C GLY A 230 -19.87 6.20 -16.12
N SER A 231 -19.55 7.22 -16.91
CA SER A 231 -20.55 7.95 -17.71
C SER A 231 -21.22 7.05 -18.75
N LYS A 232 -22.48 7.36 -19.08
CA LYS A 232 -23.29 6.63 -20.07
C LYS A 232 -22.64 6.61 -21.45
N ASN A 233 -22.09 7.75 -21.87
CA ASN A 233 -21.52 7.95 -23.20
C ASN A 233 -19.99 7.76 -23.26
N LYS A 234 -19.34 7.42 -22.14
CA LYS A 234 -17.88 7.24 -22.06
C LYS A 234 -17.09 8.48 -22.45
N ASP A 235 -17.64 9.64 -22.14
CA ASP A 235 -17.10 10.96 -22.41
C ASP A 235 -16.84 11.79 -21.13
N GLN A 236 -16.89 11.11 -19.97
CA GLN A 236 -16.73 11.67 -18.64
C GLN A 236 -17.82 12.70 -18.28
N THR A 237 -18.96 12.68 -18.97
CA THR A 237 -20.09 13.59 -18.74
C THR A 237 -21.22 12.89 -17.97
N TYR A 238 -21.66 13.51 -16.88
CA TYR A 238 -22.68 12.99 -15.99
C TYR A 238 -23.83 13.98 -15.90
N VAL A 239 -25.05 13.51 -16.04
CA VAL A 239 -26.24 14.33 -15.86
C VAL A 239 -26.45 14.60 -14.36
N VAL A 240 -26.84 15.80 -14.00
CA VAL A 240 -27.12 16.20 -12.61
C VAL A 240 -28.62 16.36 -12.44
N GLY A 241 -29.25 15.38 -11.79
CA GLY A 241 -30.69 15.36 -11.52
C GLY A 241 -31.25 13.93 -11.46
N ASN A 242 -32.42 13.77 -10.85
CA ASN A 242 -33.06 12.45 -10.68
C ASN A 242 -33.71 11.91 -11.95
N ASP A 243 -33.98 12.78 -12.92
CA ASP A 243 -34.54 12.42 -14.23
C ASP A 243 -33.58 12.88 -15.33
N GLU A 244 -32.86 11.92 -15.95
CA GLU A 244 -31.90 12.20 -17.01
C GLU A 244 -32.54 12.94 -18.20
N GLY A 245 -33.82 12.68 -18.50
CA GLY A 245 -34.53 13.27 -19.65
C GLY A 245 -34.88 14.74 -19.46
N ASN A 246 -35.01 15.18 -18.21
CA ASN A 246 -35.43 16.53 -17.83
C ASN A 246 -34.34 17.34 -17.11
N ALA A 247 -33.20 16.75 -16.81
CA ALA A 247 -32.10 17.44 -16.14
C ALA A 247 -31.63 18.66 -16.92
N THR A 248 -31.41 19.77 -16.21
CA THR A 248 -30.96 21.06 -16.77
C THR A 248 -29.44 21.21 -16.72
N LEU A 249 -28.75 20.39 -15.92
CA LEU A 249 -27.30 20.43 -15.76
C LEU A 249 -26.64 19.09 -16.08
N LYS A 250 -25.40 19.18 -16.52
CA LYS A 250 -24.46 18.06 -16.60
C LYS A 250 -23.09 18.53 -16.11
N VAL A 251 -22.28 17.62 -15.60
CA VAL A 251 -20.90 17.86 -15.20
C VAL A 251 -19.98 17.00 -16.04
N LYS A 252 -18.95 17.62 -16.62
CA LYS A 252 -17.86 16.90 -17.27
C LYS A 252 -16.67 16.83 -16.33
N LEU A 253 -16.30 15.64 -15.89
CA LEU A 253 -15.07 15.45 -15.10
C LEU A 253 -13.85 15.56 -16.02
N THR A 254 -12.90 16.42 -15.66
CA THR A 254 -11.75 16.77 -16.52
C THR A 254 -10.41 16.34 -15.93
N LYS A 255 -10.23 16.53 -14.62
CA LYS A 255 -9.01 16.18 -13.89
C LYS A 255 -9.34 15.45 -12.61
N MET A 256 -8.41 14.64 -12.16
CA MET A 256 -8.42 14.00 -10.85
C MET A 256 -7.05 14.20 -10.21
N ALA A 257 -7.03 14.46 -8.91
CA ALA A 257 -5.82 14.72 -8.16
C ALA A 257 -5.72 13.85 -6.91
N LEU A 258 -4.55 13.28 -6.65
CA LEU A 258 -4.29 12.56 -5.41
C LEU A 258 -3.92 13.56 -4.32
N VAL A 259 -4.45 13.36 -3.12
CA VAL A 259 -4.10 14.14 -1.92
C VAL A 259 -3.79 13.25 -0.72
N ASN A 260 -2.99 13.77 0.21
CA ASN A 260 -2.68 13.18 1.52
C ASN A 260 -2.14 11.74 1.47
N MET A 261 -1.31 11.42 0.48
CA MET A 261 -0.64 10.12 0.45
C MET A 261 0.42 10.06 1.55
N SER A 262 0.44 9.02 2.39
CA SER A 262 1.45 8.89 3.43
C SER A 262 2.87 8.90 2.84
N ARG A 263 3.85 9.41 3.56
CA ARG A 263 5.26 9.30 3.16
C ARG A 263 5.89 8.01 3.64
N ASP A 264 5.49 7.55 4.82
CA ASP A 264 6.17 6.48 5.52
C ASP A 264 5.26 5.26 5.72
N PHE A 265 5.84 4.08 5.57
CA PHE A 265 5.19 2.80 5.84
C PHE A 265 6.17 1.82 6.48
N TYR A 266 5.67 0.82 7.19
CA TYR A 266 6.51 -0.26 7.73
C TYR A 266 6.80 -1.31 6.66
N TYR A 267 8.04 -1.81 6.57
CA TYR A 267 8.35 -2.93 5.65
C TYR A 267 7.50 -4.16 5.94
N LEU A 268 7.17 -4.42 7.20
CA LEU A 268 6.27 -5.49 7.62
C LEU A 268 4.98 -4.86 8.13
N ARG A 269 3.86 -5.16 7.44
CA ARG A 269 2.52 -4.81 7.89
C ARG A 269 2.29 -5.37 9.28
N ARG A 270 1.62 -4.59 10.12
CA ARG A 270 1.28 -4.97 11.49
C ARG A 270 -0.11 -4.48 11.83
N VAL A 271 -0.77 -5.18 12.74
CA VAL A 271 -2.13 -4.86 13.16
C VAL A 271 -2.22 -4.74 14.67
N SER A 272 -3.09 -3.88 15.16
CA SER A 272 -3.46 -3.82 16.57
C SER A 272 -4.91 -3.36 16.73
N ASP A 273 -5.49 -3.64 17.90
CA ASP A 273 -6.90 -3.35 18.18
C ASP A 273 -7.25 -1.86 18.07
N ASN A 274 -6.27 -0.98 18.35
CA ASN A 274 -6.44 0.47 18.34
C ASN A 274 -5.60 1.18 17.26
N GLY A 275 -4.93 0.43 16.38
CA GLY A 275 -4.02 0.96 15.36
C GLY A 275 -2.76 1.65 15.91
N ALA A 276 -2.42 1.48 17.18
CA ALA A 276 -1.14 1.90 17.74
C ALA A 276 -0.09 0.80 17.58
N ASN A 277 1.20 1.17 17.48
CA ASN A 277 2.29 0.20 17.35
C ASN A 277 2.54 -0.60 18.66
N ALA A 278 2.09 -0.11 19.81
CA ALA A 278 2.19 -0.83 21.08
C ALA A 278 1.41 -2.16 20.99
N ASN A 279 2.07 -3.27 21.31
CA ASN A 279 1.52 -4.63 21.23
C ASN A 279 1.02 -5.05 19.83
N ALA A 280 1.45 -4.37 18.77
CA ALA A 280 1.04 -4.72 17.41
C ALA A 280 1.58 -6.09 16.99
N GLN A 281 0.72 -6.88 16.34
CA GLN A 281 1.11 -8.15 15.77
C GLN A 281 1.75 -7.94 14.39
N ILE A 282 3.05 -8.22 14.29
CA ILE A 282 3.78 -8.21 13.03
C ILE A 282 3.24 -9.31 12.11
N CYS A 283 2.96 -8.94 10.85
CA CYS A 283 2.31 -9.78 9.85
C CYS A 283 0.94 -10.34 10.31
N GLY A 284 0.27 -9.71 11.27
CA GLY A 284 -1.05 -10.16 11.72
C GLY A 284 -2.14 -9.92 10.66
N ALA A 285 -3.21 -10.69 10.65
CA ALA A 285 -4.32 -10.47 9.71
C ALA A 285 -5.16 -9.27 10.13
N GLU A 286 -5.55 -8.43 9.17
CA GLU A 286 -6.56 -7.40 9.43
C GLU A 286 -7.95 -8.07 9.58
N HIS A 287 -8.82 -7.54 10.40
CA HIS A 287 -10.17 -8.07 10.59
C HIS A 287 -11.15 -6.91 10.55
N SER A 288 -11.92 -6.85 9.47
CA SER A 288 -12.99 -5.87 9.32
C SER A 288 -14.24 -6.37 10.02
N HIS A 289 -14.72 -5.65 11.04
CA HIS A 289 -15.99 -5.85 11.75
C HIS A 289 -16.02 -6.99 12.80
N GLY A 290 -16.87 -6.80 13.81
CA GLY A 290 -17.10 -7.77 14.88
C GLY A 290 -16.13 -7.66 16.07
N PRO A 291 -16.19 -8.60 17.03
CA PRO A 291 -15.42 -8.54 18.29
C PRO A 291 -13.91 -8.69 18.09
N LYS A 292 -13.45 -9.02 16.87
CA LYS A 292 -12.03 -9.13 16.50
C LYS A 292 -11.55 -7.96 15.63
N THR A 293 -12.32 -6.87 15.53
CA THR A 293 -11.94 -5.71 14.72
C THR A 293 -10.58 -5.20 15.15
N ASN A 294 -9.66 -5.05 14.19
CA ASN A 294 -8.36 -4.44 14.41
C ASN A 294 -8.02 -3.50 13.24
N TYR A 295 -6.90 -2.81 13.34
CA TYR A 295 -6.45 -1.83 12.35
C TYR A 295 -5.02 -2.12 11.95
N VAL A 296 -4.72 -1.94 10.66
CA VAL A 296 -3.33 -1.84 10.23
C VAL A 296 -2.71 -0.58 10.82
N VAL A 297 -1.54 -0.73 11.43
CA VAL A 297 -0.84 0.35 12.15
C VAL A 297 -0.03 1.18 11.16
N ASN A 298 -0.38 2.46 11.05
CA ASN A 298 0.42 3.44 10.32
C ASN A 298 1.63 3.92 11.13
N THR A 299 2.68 4.36 10.44
CA THR A 299 3.92 4.89 11.06
C THR A 299 3.68 6.16 11.86
N ASP A 300 2.67 6.93 11.50
CA ASP A 300 2.28 8.21 12.05
C ASP A 300 0.90 8.16 12.76
N ALA A 301 0.45 6.97 13.17
CA ALA A 301 -0.83 6.81 13.87
C ALA A 301 -0.97 7.71 15.12
N ALA A 302 0.14 8.04 15.78
CA ALA A 302 0.15 8.93 16.93
C ALA A 302 -0.19 10.39 16.58
N ILE A 303 0.24 10.91 15.43
CA ILE A 303 -0.07 12.30 15.01
C ILE A 303 -1.50 12.41 14.47
N LYS A 304 -2.03 11.31 13.94
CA LYS A 304 -3.41 11.17 13.43
C LYS A 304 -4.44 10.94 14.54
N SER A 305 -4.02 10.71 15.78
CA SER A 305 -4.88 10.42 16.92
C SER A 305 -4.64 11.38 18.11
N GLY A 306 -5.55 11.38 19.10
CA GLY A 306 -5.37 12.12 20.35
C GLY A 306 -5.56 13.64 20.27
N THR A 307 -4.87 14.40 21.12
CA THR A 307 -4.91 15.89 21.20
C THR A 307 -4.08 16.57 20.12
N ALA A 308 -3.15 15.87 19.46
CA ALA A 308 -2.34 16.35 18.34
C ALA A 308 -3.11 16.39 17.00
N LYS A 309 -4.37 15.93 16.98
CA LYS A 309 -5.23 15.84 15.79
C LYS A 309 -5.68 17.18 15.22
N ASN A 310 -5.53 18.28 15.96
CA ASN A 310 -6.01 19.56 15.51
C ASN A 310 -5.16 20.00 14.32
N ILE A 311 -5.80 20.07 13.16
CA ILE A 311 -5.22 20.61 11.93
C ILE A 311 -5.06 22.12 12.12
N ASP A 312 -3.97 22.50 12.80
CA ASP A 312 -3.61 23.88 13.11
C ASP A 312 -2.26 24.25 12.50
N LYS A 313 -1.74 25.44 12.84
CA LYS A 313 -0.48 25.96 12.31
C LYS A 313 0.72 25.06 12.58
N SER A 314 0.68 24.32 13.67
CA SER A 314 1.76 23.45 14.10
C SER A 314 1.69 22.07 13.47
N TYR A 315 0.58 21.72 12.80
CA TYR A 315 0.42 20.39 12.24
C TYR A 315 1.43 20.17 11.09
N PRO A 316 2.34 19.19 11.21
CA PRO A 316 3.48 19.00 10.32
C PRO A 316 3.12 18.26 9.01
N PHE A 317 2.12 18.74 8.27
CA PHE A 317 1.59 18.06 7.07
C PHE A 317 2.65 17.58 6.10
N LYS A 318 3.58 18.47 5.76
CA LYS A 318 4.65 18.21 4.79
C LYS A 318 5.65 17.14 5.25
N ASP A 319 5.68 16.79 6.52
CA ASP A 319 6.61 15.79 7.04
C ASP A 319 6.00 14.38 6.90
N PHE A 320 4.67 14.28 6.89
CA PHE A 320 3.93 13.00 6.87
C PHE A 320 3.24 12.68 5.55
N PHE A 321 2.90 13.69 4.75
CA PHE A 321 2.11 13.49 3.53
C PHE A 321 2.78 14.06 2.27
N ASN A 322 2.66 13.32 1.18
CA ASN A 322 2.73 13.85 -0.16
C ASN A 322 1.38 14.47 -0.52
N PHE A 323 1.40 15.53 -1.33
CA PHE A 323 0.21 16.12 -1.93
C PHE A 323 -0.84 16.61 -0.90
N CYS A 324 -0.44 17.40 0.09
CA CYS A 324 -1.35 17.82 1.16
C CYS A 324 -2.62 18.49 0.61
N LEU A 325 -3.80 18.10 1.11
CA LEU A 325 -5.08 18.61 0.62
C LEU A 325 -5.19 20.12 0.80
N GLY A 326 -4.74 20.64 1.94
CA GLY A 326 -4.76 22.06 2.26
C GLY A 326 -3.38 22.67 2.44
N ASN A 327 -3.38 23.99 2.57
CA ASN A 327 -2.25 24.83 2.93
C ASN A 327 -2.61 25.54 4.24
N TYR A 328 -1.64 25.68 5.13
CA TYR A 328 -1.83 26.47 6.35
C TYR A 328 -1.02 27.76 6.23
N GLU A 329 -1.70 28.87 5.93
CA GLU A 329 -1.08 30.19 5.76
C GLU A 329 -1.96 31.26 6.40
N GLY A 330 -1.36 32.28 7.02
CA GLY A 330 -2.12 33.38 7.62
C GLY A 330 -2.99 33.02 8.83
N GLY A 331 -2.80 31.83 9.43
CA GLY A 331 -3.60 31.37 10.58
C GLY A 331 -4.82 30.53 10.22
N ASN A 332 -5.06 30.26 8.94
CA ASN A 332 -6.18 29.43 8.48
C ASN A 332 -5.65 28.24 7.67
N TRP A 333 -6.39 27.12 7.76
CA TRP A 333 -6.21 25.98 6.88
C TRP A 333 -7.17 26.12 5.70
N ASP A 334 -6.64 26.24 4.49
CA ASP A 334 -7.42 26.51 3.29
C ASP A 334 -7.05 25.60 2.12
N ILE A 335 -8.02 25.31 1.27
CA ILE A 335 -7.79 24.71 -0.06
C ILE A 335 -7.64 25.87 -1.05
N ASP A 336 -6.45 26.47 -1.06
CA ASP A 336 -6.10 27.63 -1.88
C ASP A 336 -5.31 27.24 -3.14
N ALA A 337 -4.74 28.25 -3.84
CA ALA A 337 -3.94 28.00 -5.04
C ALA A 337 -2.63 27.28 -4.72
N THR A 338 -2.02 27.57 -3.57
CA THR A 338 -0.82 26.91 -3.06
C THR A 338 -1.10 25.44 -2.80
N ALA A 339 -2.17 25.11 -2.09
CA ALA A 339 -2.61 23.75 -1.85
C ALA A 339 -2.82 23.00 -3.18
N ARG A 340 -3.57 23.58 -4.12
CA ARG A 340 -3.80 22.97 -5.43
C ARG A 340 -2.53 22.76 -6.26
N SER A 341 -1.51 23.59 -6.06
CA SER A 341 -0.23 23.48 -6.77
C SER A 341 0.61 22.29 -6.32
N GLN A 342 0.38 21.79 -5.10
CA GLN A 342 1.11 20.67 -4.54
C GLN A 342 0.46 19.31 -4.85
N TRP A 343 -0.72 19.27 -5.45
CA TRP A 343 -1.42 18.00 -5.72
C TRP A 343 -0.90 17.30 -6.97
N TYR A 344 -0.73 15.98 -6.91
CA TYR A 344 -0.52 15.20 -8.13
C TYR A 344 -1.80 15.17 -8.97
N THR A 345 -1.78 15.77 -10.16
CA THR A 345 -2.97 15.96 -10.98
C THR A 345 -2.85 15.31 -12.35
N SER A 346 -3.82 14.46 -12.70
CA SER A 346 -3.93 13.84 -14.03
C SER A 346 -5.15 14.33 -14.79
N GLN A 347 -5.06 14.35 -16.12
CA GLN A 347 -6.25 14.45 -16.98
C GLN A 347 -6.97 13.10 -17.00
N ILE A 348 -8.25 13.06 -16.62
CA ILE A 348 -9.03 11.81 -16.55
C ILE A 348 -9.05 11.13 -17.91
N SER A 349 -9.23 11.91 -18.98
CA SER A 349 -9.24 11.41 -20.35
C SER A 349 -7.97 10.63 -20.72
N LYS A 350 -6.79 11.02 -20.21
CA LYS A 350 -5.53 10.29 -20.47
C LYS A 350 -5.45 8.97 -19.68
N VAL A 351 -6.09 8.89 -18.52
CA VAL A 351 -6.18 7.67 -17.70
C VAL A 351 -7.15 6.67 -18.32
N VAL A 352 -8.33 7.13 -18.76
CA VAL A 352 -9.44 6.23 -19.16
C VAL A 352 -9.63 6.02 -20.67
N LYS A 353 -9.23 6.95 -21.56
CA LYS A 353 -9.52 6.81 -23.00
C LYS A 353 -8.64 5.79 -23.72
N ASN A 354 -7.44 5.52 -23.22
CA ASN A 354 -6.43 4.77 -23.98
C ASN A 354 -6.48 3.26 -23.78
N LYS A 355 -7.43 2.73 -23.01
CA LYS A 355 -7.33 1.34 -22.51
C LYS A 355 -8.63 0.51 -22.56
N GLY A 356 -9.71 1.00 -23.17
CA GLY A 356 -10.96 0.23 -23.36
C GLY A 356 -12.01 0.36 -22.23
N LYS A 357 -13.00 -0.55 -22.19
CA LYS A 357 -14.22 -0.44 -21.34
C LYS A 357 -14.02 -0.78 -19.84
N GLY A 358 -12.81 -1.19 -19.44
CA GLY A 358 -12.48 -1.68 -18.10
C GLY A 358 -12.04 -0.60 -17.10
N TYR A 359 -11.66 -1.05 -15.91
CA TYR A 359 -10.85 -0.26 -14.98
C TYR A 359 -9.42 -0.16 -15.48
N HIS A 360 -8.80 0.99 -15.26
CA HIS A 360 -7.44 1.29 -15.69
C HIS A 360 -6.62 1.75 -14.50
N THR A 361 -5.45 1.14 -14.32
CA THR A 361 -4.46 1.58 -13.34
C THR A 361 -4.18 3.06 -13.53
N TRP A 362 -4.51 3.86 -12.50
CA TRP A 362 -4.17 5.27 -12.46
C TRP A 362 -2.81 5.46 -11.82
N ARG A 363 -2.64 4.99 -10.58
CA ARG A 363 -1.39 5.12 -9.84
C ARG A 363 -1.31 4.20 -8.62
N TYR A 364 -0.09 4.11 -8.12
CA TYR A 364 0.26 3.47 -6.87
C TYR A 364 0.34 4.49 -5.73
N VAL A 365 0.06 4.05 -4.51
CA VAL A 365 0.11 4.87 -3.28
C VAL A 365 0.60 4.04 -2.10
N THR A 366 1.29 4.69 -1.16
CA THR A 366 1.59 4.13 0.16
C THR A 366 0.31 3.96 0.98
N GLU A 367 0.34 3.05 1.94
CA GLU A 367 -0.78 2.87 2.86
C GLU A 367 -0.98 4.12 3.72
N ASN A 368 -2.23 4.46 4.02
CA ASN A 368 -2.57 5.54 4.92
C ASN A 368 -3.78 5.15 5.77
N THR A 369 -3.53 4.47 6.90
CA THR A 369 -4.59 4.10 7.83
C THR A 369 -4.73 5.11 8.96
N ILE A 370 -5.96 5.28 9.43
CA ILE A 370 -6.34 6.14 10.56
C ILE A 370 -7.28 5.30 11.43
N PRO A 371 -6.85 4.82 12.61
CA PRO A 371 -7.68 3.97 13.43
C PRO A 371 -8.84 4.76 14.05
N GLY A 372 -10.05 4.21 14.00
CA GLY A 372 -11.26 4.79 14.60
C GLY A 372 -12.03 5.72 13.65
N ILE A 373 -13.32 5.45 13.51
CA ILE A 373 -14.22 6.14 12.55
C ILE A 373 -14.25 7.66 12.76
N GLU A 374 -14.24 8.12 14.01
CA GLU A 374 -14.29 9.55 14.36
C GLU A 374 -12.98 10.31 14.05
N LEU A 375 -11.90 9.59 13.76
CA LEU A 375 -10.60 10.18 13.45
C LEU A 375 -10.36 10.34 11.94
N GLN A 376 -11.18 9.73 11.09
CA GLN A 376 -11.01 9.73 9.63
C GLN A 376 -11.46 11.07 9.01
N GLN A 377 -10.60 12.10 9.06
CA GLN A 377 -10.91 13.44 8.58
C GLN A 377 -10.31 13.73 7.20
N ASN A 378 -11.01 14.57 6.41
CA ASN A 378 -10.61 14.94 5.04
C ASN A 378 -9.15 15.46 4.94
N GLY A 379 -8.64 16.13 5.97
CA GLY A 379 -7.30 16.73 5.93
C GLY A 379 -6.14 15.73 6.06
N ILE A 380 -6.39 14.49 6.50
CA ILE A 380 -5.34 13.49 6.77
C ILE A 380 -5.57 12.15 6.06
N SER A 381 -6.79 11.90 5.58
CA SER A 381 -7.11 10.72 4.77
C SER A 381 -6.61 10.88 3.34
N THR A 382 -5.97 9.84 2.78
CA THR A 382 -5.67 9.78 1.34
C THR A 382 -6.97 9.93 0.55
N GLY A 383 -7.00 10.88 -0.40
CA GLY A 383 -8.21 11.24 -1.12
C GLY A 383 -7.99 11.50 -2.60
N ILE A 384 -9.10 11.54 -3.34
CA ILE A 384 -9.10 11.89 -4.77
C ILE A 384 -10.00 13.11 -4.96
N VAL A 385 -9.42 14.20 -5.46
CA VAL A 385 -10.16 15.43 -5.78
C VAL A 385 -10.47 15.46 -7.27
N PHE A 386 -11.75 15.55 -7.63
CA PHE A 386 -12.19 15.68 -9.02
C PHE A 386 -12.43 17.14 -9.40
N LYS A 387 -11.95 17.54 -10.58
CA LYS A 387 -12.31 18.81 -11.21
C LYS A 387 -13.39 18.59 -12.27
N GLY A 388 -14.60 19.04 -11.98
CA GLY A 388 -15.73 19.06 -12.91
C GLY A 388 -15.93 20.42 -13.57
N GLN A 389 -16.34 20.42 -14.84
CA GLN A 389 -16.93 21.57 -15.51
C GLN A 389 -18.45 21.41 -15.52
N ILE A 390 -19.16 22.35 -14.89
CA ILE A 390 -20.63 22.42 -14.97
C ILE A 390 -21.02 22.94 -16.35
N MET A 391 -22.01 22.29 -16.96
CA MET A 391 -22.55 22.62 -18.27
C MET A 391 -24.08 22.60 -18.23
N ALA A 392 -24.72 23.46 -19.01
CA ALA A 392 -26.15 23.36 -19.24
C ALA A 392 -26.47 22.22 -20.22
N THR A 393 -27.65 21.61 -20.04
CA THR A 393 -28.28 20.76 -21.06
C THR A 393 -29.18 21.61 -21.96
N ASP A 394 -29.78 20.99 -22.98
CA ASP A 394 -30.73 21.67 -23.86
C ASP A 394 -32.01 22.08 -23.14
N LYS A 395 -32.35 21.40 -22.04
CA LYS A 395 -33.52 21.67 -21.18
C LYS A 395 -33.32 22.87 -20.25
N ALA A 396 -32.10 23.35 -20.07
CA ALA A 396 -31.83 24.52 -19.25
C ALA A 396 -32.47 25.79 -19.83
N SER A 397 -32.92 26.69 -18.94
CA SER A 397 -33.37 28.02 -19.34
C SER A 397 -32.24 28.81 -20.00
N ARG A 398 -32.61 29.77 -20.86
CA ARG A 398 -31.64 30.67 -21.51
C ARG A 398 -30.76 31.40 -20.48
N LYS A 399 -31.36 31.87 -19.38
CA LYS A 399 -30.64 32.52 -18.28
C LYS A 399 -29.56 31.63 -17.66
N LEU A 400 -29.84 30.34 -17.46
CA LEU A 400 -28.87 29.39 -16.90
C LEU A 400 -27.74 29.08 -17.90
N LYS A 401 -28.08 28.89 -19.18
CA LYS A 401 -27.10 28.71 -20.26
C LYS A 401 -26.14 29.91 -20.34
N ASP A 402 -26.70 31.12 -20.35
CA ASP A 402 -25.93 32.36 -20.42
C ASP A 402 -25.05 32.56 -19.18
N ALA A 403 -25.54 32.23 -17.98
CA ALA A 403 -24.76 32.34 -16.76
C ALA A 403 -23.55 31.40 -16.75
N ILE A 404 -23.71 30.16 -17.19
CA ILE A 404 -22.63 29.18 -17.27
C ILE A 404 -21.61 29.57 -18.35
N ALA A 405 -22.07 29.99 -19.53
CA ALA A 405 -21.21 30.37 -20.64
C ALA A 405 -20.34 31.61 -20.34
N ASN A 406 -20.85 32.53 -19.51
CA ASN A 406 -20.16 33.78 -19.17
C ASN A 406 -19.36 33.73 -17.86
N ALA A 407 -19.37 32.62 -17.13
CA ALA A 407 -18.61 32.48 -15.88
C ALA A 407 -17.09 32.51 -16.17
N LYS A 408 -16.35 33.38 -15.46
CA LYS A 408 -14.90 33.58 -15.62
C LYS A 408 -14.05 32.88 -14.55
N GLY A 409 -14.68 32.16 -13.61
CA GLY A 409 -14.04 31.55 -12.45
C GLY A 409 -13.75 32.54 -11.32
N ASN A 410 -14.42 33.71 -11.30
CA ASN A 410 -14.30 34.68 -10.22
C ASN A 410 -15.56 34.62 -9.33
N PRO A 411 -15.51 33.96 -8.16
CA PRO A 411 -16.69 33.75 -7.31
C PRO A 411 -17.28 35.06 -6.74
N ALA A 412 -16.54 36.17 -6.76
CA ALA A 412 -17.05 37.48 -6.34
C ALA A 412 -17.83 38.21 -7.44
N LYS A 413 -17.59 37.88 -8.72
CA LYS A 413 -18.14 38.59 -9.88
C LYS A 413 -19.10 37.74 -10.71
N ASP A 414 -18.85 36.44 -10.77
CA ASP A 414 -19.65 35.52 -11.55
C ASP A 414 -21.00 35.24 -10.86
N PRO A 415 -22.05 34.91 -11.63
CA PRO A 415 -23.29 34.40 -11.07
C PRO A 415 -23.05 33.14 -10.25
N ILE A 416 -23.60 33.10 -9.05
CA ILE A 416 -23.65 31.93 -8.17
C ILE A 416 -24.87 31.09 -8.58
N LEU A 417 -24.66 29.78 -8.69
CA LEU A 417 -25.76 28.83 -8.83
C LEU A 417 -26.43 28.65 -7.48
N TYR A 418 -27.76 28.72 -7.44
CA TYR A 418 -28.54 28.48 -6.24
C TYR A 418 -29.75 27.59 -6.56
N SER A 419 -30.25 26.87 -5.57
CA SER A 419 -31.47 26.08 -5.67
C SER A 419 -32.57 26.75 -4.86
N TYR A 420 -33.75 26.91 -5.44
CA TYR A 420 -34.94 27.40 -4.75
C TYR A 420 -36.19 26.67 -5.26
N ALA A 421 -37.03 26.16 -4.34
CA ALA A 421 -38.26 25.42 -4.67
C ALA A 421 -38.03 24.32 -5.74
N ASN A 422 -36.98 23.51 -5.56
CA ASN A 422 -36.54 22.45 -6.49
C ASN A 422 -36.21 22.94 -7.92
N THR A 423 -36.05 24.25 -8.10
CA THR A 423 -35.64 24.87 -9.36
C THR A 423 -34.25 25.46 -9.21
N LEU A 424 -33.37 25.12 -10.15
CA LEU A 424 -32.00 25.63 -10.16
C LEU A 424 -31.93 26.97 -10.91
N GLY A 425 -31.40 27.99 -10.24
CA GLY A 425 -31.26 29.34 -10.74
C GLY A 425 -29.82 29.85 -10.71
N SER A 426 -29.61 31.07 -11.23
CA SER A 426 -28.35 31.80 -11.12
C SER A 426 -28.60 33.27 -10.80
N ALA A 427 -27.80 33.82 -9.88
CA ALA A 427 -27.88 35.21 -9.44
C ALA A 427 -26.48 35.76 -9.13
N ARG A 428 -26.29 37.08 -9.25
CA ARG A 428 -25.04 37.72 -8.78
C ARG A 428 -25.01 37.68 -7.26
N LYS A 429 -23.83 37.50 -6.65
CA LYS A 429 -23.64 37.49 -5.19
C LYS A 429 -24.32 38.68 -4.48
N SER A 430 -24.14 39.89 -5.03
CA SER A 430 -24.78 41.13 -4.54
C SER A 430 -26.32 41.13 -4.53
N PHE A 431 -26.97 40.15 -5.17
CA PHE A 431 -28.42 39.99 -5.18
C PHE A 431 -28.89 39.06 -4.06
N LEU A 432 -28.04 38.13 -3.61
CA LEU A 432 -28.30 37.24 -2.47
C LEU A 432 -28.05 37.97 -1.13
N ASP A 433 -27.02 38.84 -1.08
CA ASP A 433 -26.68 39.61 0.11
C ASP A 433 -27.70 40.71 0.45
N ARG A 434 -28.67 40.98 -0.43
CA ARG A 434 -29.66 42.08 -0.30
C ARG A 434 -30.99 41.70 0.35
N GLY A 435 -31.05 40.55 1.03
CA GLY A 435 -32.12 40.22 1.96
C GLY A 435 -33.47 39.99 1.30
N GLU A 436 -33.74 38.75 0.89
CA GLU A 436 -35.05 38.10 0.92
C GLU A 436 -34.89 36.70 0.31
N GLN A 437 -34.32 35.78 1.10
CA GLN A 437 -34.61 34.34 1.11
C GLN A 437 -33.56 33.64 1.97
N GLN A 438 -34.03 32.95 3.02
CA GLN A 438 -33.20 32.05 3.81
C GLN A 438 -32.62 30.97 2.88
N VAL A 439 -31.30 30.92 2.78
CA VAL A 439 -30.56 29.82 2.16
C VAL A 439 -30.02 28.99 3.32
N LEU A 440 -30.52 27.76 3.46
CA LEU A 440 -29.94 26.71 4.30
C LEU A 440 -28.67 26.16 3.63
#